data_AF-A0A6G8FLJ2-F1
#
_entry.id   AF-A0A6G8FLJ2-F1
#
_cell.length_a   1.000
_cell.length_b   1.000
_cell.length_c   1.000
_cell.angle_alpha   90.00
_cell.angle_beta   90.00
_cell.angle_gamma   90.00
#
_symmetry.space_group_name_H-M   'P 1'
#
loop_
_entity.id
_entity.type
_entity.pdbx_description
1 polymer ?
#
loop_
_entity_poly.entity_id
_entity_poly.type
_entity_poly.pdbx_seq_one_letter_code
_entity_poly.pdbx_strand_id
1 'polypeptide(L)'
;MNTWEPVPDVYQPVISGTSEFGVGWNARAQYFSEESDGAMGVVQPDDGIGFQINTINLVEGSEKAAAAQEFMNYALSKEAQESFAEALFYAPVVSDAELPESVKDRVADSADPAIVDIDWIWLADHRDDWTEQWRRSVIGG
;
A
#
# COMPACT_ATOMS: atom_id res chain seq x y z
N MET A 1 19.86 -4.60 10.46
CA MET A 1 18.43 -4.98 10.53
C MET A 1 17.96 -4.97 9.09
N ASN A 2 17.97 -6.13 8.42
CA ASN A 2 17.52 -6.20 7.03
C ASN A 2 16.00 -6.29 7.06
N THR A 3 15.33 -5.15 6.90
CA THR A 3 13.90 -5.12 6.60
C THR A 3 13.66 -5.85 5.29
N TRP A 4 12.65 -6.71 5.27
CA TRP A 4 12.26 -7.41 4.05
C TRP A 4 11.77 -6.36 3.04
N GLU A 5 12.53 -6.15 1.97
CA GLU A 5 12.09 -5.52 0.74
C GLU A 5 11.95 -6.65 -0.30
N PRO A 6 10.76 -6.91 -0.85
CA PRO A 6 10.64 -7.83 -1.96
C PRO A 6 11.33 -7.20 -3.17
N VAL A 7 12.54 -7.66 -3.45
CA VAL A 7 13.24 -7.42 -4.71
C VAL A 7 13.30 -8.75 -5.46
N PRO A 8 12.85 -8.81 -6.73
CA PRO A 8 12.24 -7.71 -7.51
C PRO A 8 10.81 -7.37 -7.05
N ASP A 9 10.30 -6.22 -7.47
CA ASP A 9 8.89 -5.89 -7.33
C ASP A 9 8.02 -6.92 -8.06
N VAL A 10 6.76 -7.06 -7.66
CA VAL A 10 5.85 -8.07 -8.21
C VAL A 10 5.22 -7.67 -9.55
N TYR A 11 5.37 -6.42 -9.99
CA TYR A 11 4.67 -5.87 -11.15
C TYR A 11 5.49 -6.04 -12.44
N GLN A 12 6.80 -5.79 -12.41
CA GLN A 12 7.66 -5.94 -13.59
C GLN A 12 7.68 -7.37 -14.17
N PRO A 13 7.69 -8.45 -13.36
CA PRO A 13 7.52 -9.80 -13.89
C PRO A 13 6.21 -10.00 -14.64
N VAL A 14 5.11 -9.37 -14.19
CA VAL A 14 3.81 -9.42 -14.88
C VAL A 14 3.86 -8.62 -16.18
N ILE A 15 4.34 -7.37 -16.14
CA ILE A 15 4.45 -6.49 -17.31
C ILE A 15 5.32 -7.10 -18.41
N SER A 16 6.43 -7.76 -18.04
CA SER A 16 7.34 -8.42 -18.98
C SER A 16 6.84 -9.78 -19.48
N GLY A 17 5.74 -10.31 -18.92
CA GLY A 17 5.23 -11.64 -19.23
C GLY A 17 6.04 -12.80 -18.63
N THR A 18 6.93 -12.53 -17.67
CA THR A 18 7.70 -13.55 -16.94
C THR A 18 6.85 -14.24 -15.86
N SER A 19 5.79 -13.59 -15.38
CA SER A 19 4.82 -14.15 -14.44
C SER A 19 3.41 -13.79 -14.90
N GLU A 20 2.46 -14.71 -14.75
CA GLU A 20 1.07 -14.47 -15.13
C GLU A 20 0.34 -13.63 -14.06
N PHE A 21 0.73 -13.78 -12.79
CA PHE A 21 0.12 -13.11 -11.66
C PHE A 21 1.18 -12.58 -10.68
N GLY A 22 0.83 -11.51 -9.97
CA GLY A 22 1.60 -10.95 -8.86
C GLY A 22 0.67 -10.49 -7.75
N VAL A 23 1.09 -10.70 -6.49
CA VAL A 23 0.32 -10.23 -5.31
C VAL A 23 0.97 -8.96 -4.78
N GLY A 24 0.26 -7.84 -4.82
CA GLY A 24 0.78 -6.53 -4.46
C GLY A 24 -0.28 -5.57 -3.92
N TRP A 25 0.14 -4.33 -3.68
CA TRP A 25 -0.74 -3.26 -3.18
C TRP A 25 -1.51 -2.59 -4.31
N ASN A 26 -2.81 -2.34 -4.10
CA ASN A 26 -3.71 -1.76 -5.12
C ASN A 26 -3.16 -0.46 -5.72
N ALA A 27 -2.79 0.53 -4.90
CA ALA A 27 -2.29 1.83 -5.37
C ALA A 27 -1.11 1.70 -6.36
N ARG A 28 -0.13 0.85 -6.03
CA ARG A 28 1.02 0.56 -6.91
C ARG A 28 0.60 -0.23 -8.15
N ALA A 29 -0.34 -1.18 -8.02
CA ALA A 29 -0.85 -1.95 -9.16
C ALA A 29 -1.55 -1.04 -10.18
N GLN A 30 -2.35 -0.09 -9.71
CA GLN A 30 -3.04 0.90 -10.56
C GLN A 30 -2.06 1.80 -11.30
N TYR A 31 -1.06 2.33 -10.60
CA TYR A 31 0.01 3.13 -11.21
C TYR A 31 0.77 2.35 -12.29
N PHE A 32 1.24 1.15 -11.97
CA PHE A 32 1.97 0.35 -12.95
C PHE A 32 1.09 -0.18 -14.09
N SER A 33 -0.22 -0.37 -13.86
CA SER A 33 -1.16 -0.75 -14.91
C SER A 33 -1.29 0.36 -15.95
N GLU A 34 -1.36 1.63 -15.53
CA GLU A 34 -1.35 2.78 -16.45
C GLU A 34 -0.07 2.86 -17.26
N GLU A 35 1.08 2.67 -16.61
CA GLU A 35 2.39 2.74 -17.26
C GLU A 35 2.68 1.52 -18.15
N SER A 36 1.88 0.46 -18.08
CA SER A 36 2.13 -0.82 -18.78
C SER A 36 1.64 -0.87 -20.23
N ASP A 37 0.98 0.16 -20.74
CA ASP A 37 0.33 0.16 -22.06
C ASP A 37 -0.59 -1.06 -22.28
N GLY A 38 -1.34 -1.41 -21.23
CA GLY A 38 -2.29 -2.53 -21.24
C GLY A 38 -1.69 -3.92 -21.02
N ALA A 39 -0.38 -4.04 -20.74
CA ALA A 39 0.26 -5.32 -20.46
C ALA A 39 -0.14 -5.92 -19.09
N MET A 40 -0.65 -5.09 -18.16
CA MET A 40 -1.08 -5.54 -16.83
C MET A 40 -2.47 -5.01 -16.48
N GLY A 41 -3.32 -5.89 -15.95
CA GLY A 41 -4.59 -5.55 -15.30
C GLY A 41 -4.50 -5.63 -13.78
N VAL A 42 -5.48 -5.03 -13.10
CA VAL A 42 -5.60 -5.05 -11.63
C VAL A 42 -6.88 -5.76 -11.24
N VAL A 43 -6.82 -6.65 -10.24
CA VAL A 43 -7.98 -7.34 -9.69
C VAL A 43 -7.94 -7.30 -8.17
N GLN A 44 -9.12 -7.10 -7.56
CA GLN A 44 -9.32 -7.20 -6.13
C GLN A 44 -10.07 -8.51 -5.83
N PRO A 45 -9.51 -9.45 -5.05
CA PRO A 45 -10.21 -10.65 -4.65
C PRO A 45 -11.45 -10.35 -3.81
N ASP A 46 -12.53 -11.12 -4.00
CA ASP A 46 -13.79 -10.99 -3.25
C ASP A 46 -13.82 -11.84 -1.98
N ASP A 47 -12.87 -12.76 -1.82
CA ASP A 47 -12.73 -13.68 -0.70
C ASP A 47 -11.83 -13.15 0.44
N GLY A 48 -11.17 -12.01 0.24
CA GLY A 48 -10.45 -11.31 1.29
C GLY A 48 -9.31 -10.42 0.79
N ILE A 49 -9.19 -9.22 1.36
CA ILE A 49 -8.07 -8.31 1.12
C ILE A 49 -7.41 -7.83 2.41
N GLY A 50 -6.11 -7.63 2.35
CA GLY A 50 -5.38 -6.91 3.39
C GLY A 50 -5.47 -5.40 3.17
N PHE A 51 -5.81 -4.66 4.23
CA PHE A 51 -5.88 -3.20 4.19
C PHE A 51 -4.88 -2.58 5.16
N GLN A 52 -4.01 -1.71 4.66
CA GLN A 52 -2.96 -1.06 5.43
C GLN A 52 -3.06 0.46 5.30
N ILE A 53 -2.92 1.16 6.43
CA ILE A 53 -2.77 2.62 6.46
C ILE A 53 -1.28 2.96 6.54
N ASN A 54 -0.79 3.73 5.58
CA ASN A 54 0.55 4.31 5.64
C ASN A 54 0.59 5.43 6.69
N THR A 55 1.66 5.48 7.49
CA THR A 55 1.81 6.48 8.55
C THR A 55 3.03 7.37 8.29
N ILE A 56 2.87 8.67 8.59
CA ILE A 56 3.98 9.63 8.66
C ILE A 56 4.24 9.86 10.14
N ASN A 57 5.49 9.63 10.57
CA ASN A 57 5.84 9.63 11.99
C ASN A 57 6.95 10.66 12.27
N LEU A 58 6.78 11.47 13.31
CA LEU A 58 7.83 12.33 13.85
C LEU A 58 8.75 11.51 14.77
N VAL A 59 10.05 11.50 14.47
CA VAL A 59 11.06 10.84 15.30
C VAL A 59 11.29 11.63 16.58
N GLU A 60 11.24 10.93 17.72
CA GLU A 60 11.52 11.48 19.04
C GLU A 60 12.90 12.14 19.10
N GLY A 61 12.99 13.32 19.72
CA GLY A 61 14.24 14.08 19.83
C GLY A 61 14.75 14.74 18.55
N SER A 62 13.97 14.77 17.46
CA SER A 62 14.39 15.42 16.21
C SER A 62 14.64 16.92 16.38
N GLU A 63 15.82 17.39 15.98
CA GLU A 63 16.16 18.82 15.91
C GLU A 63 15.33 19.58 14.86
N LYS A 64 14.58 18.87 14.01
CA LYS A 64 13.72 19.41 12.94
C LYS A 64 12.23 19.20 13.23
N ALA A 65 11.85 19.01 14.49
CA ALA A 65 10.46 18.71 14.89
C ALA A 65 9.43 19.70 14.32
N ALA A 66 9.72 21.01 14.33
CA ALA A 66 8.81 22.02 13.79
C ALA A 66 8.56 21.84 12.27
N ALA A 67 9.63 21.67 11.48
CA ALA A 67 9.51 21.47 10.03
C ALA A 67 8.83 20.13 9.70
N ALA A 68 9.08 19.08 10.49
CA ALA A 68 8.41 17.80 10.32
C ALA A 68 6.89 17.90 10.63
N GLN A 69 6.49 18.66 11.64
CA GLN A 69 5.08 18.92 11.93
C GLN A 69 4.40 19.74 10.84
N GLU A 70 5.10 20.75 10.30
CA GLU A 70 4.60 21.52 9.14
C GLU A 70 4.39 20.63 7.92
N PHE A 71 5.33 19.74 7.62
CA PHE A 71 5.18 18.74 6.57
C PHE A 71 4.01 17.79 6.82
N MET A 72 3.85 17.26 8.04
CA MET A 72 2.72 16.37 8.38
C MET A 72 1.38 17.09 8.19
N ASN A 73 1.27 18.35 8.61
CA ASN A 73 0.06 19.15 8.40
C ASN A 73 -0.24 19.35 6.91
N TYR A 74 0.78 19.62 6.10
CA TYR A 74 0.63 19.74 4.65
C TYR A 74 0.22 18.41 4.02
N ALA A 75 0.94 17.32 4.32
CA ALA A 75 0.68 15.98 3.77
C ALA A 75 -0.71 15.43 4.14
N LEU A 76 -1.28 15.86 5.26
CA LEU A 76 -2.63 15.52 5.72
C LEU A 76 -3.68 16.58 5.36
N SER A 77 -3.33 17.60 4.56
CA SER A 77 -4.31 18.54 4.01
C SER A 77 -5.15 17.88 2.91
N LYS A 78 -6.38 18.38 2.74
CA LYS A 78 -7.29 17.97 1.65
C LYS A 78 -6.59 18.00 0.28
N GLU A 79 -6.01 19.15 -0.08
CA GLU A 79 -5.36 19.37 -1.37
C GLU A 79 -4.22 18.39 -1.64
N ALA A 80 -3.36 18.13 -0.65
CA ALA A 80 -2.25 17.20 -0.81
C ALA A 80 -2.73 15.76 -0.94
N GLN A 81 -3.74 15.35 -0.16
CA GLN A 81 -4.31 14.00 -0.22
C GLN A 81 -5.05 13.74 -1.53
N GLU A 82 -5.81 14.72 -2.05
CA GLU A 82 -6.44 14.65 -3.36
C GLU A 82 -5.40 14.50 -4.48
N SER A 83 -4.38 15.36 -4.46
CA SER A 83 -3.28 15.30 -5.44
C SER A 83 -2.55 13.95 -5.39
N PHE A 84 -2.35 13.40 -4.19
CA PHE A 84 -1.69 12.11 -3.99
C PHE A 84 -2.55 10.95 -4.48
N ALA A 85 -3.87 11.01 -4.28
CA ALA A 85 -4.81 10.02 -4.80
C ALA A 85 -4.88 10.04 -6.32
N GLU A 86 -4.94 11.22 -6.94
CA GLU A 86 -4.94 11.35 -8.40
C GLU A 86 -3.65 10.87 -9.04
N ALA A 87 -2.50 11.16 -8.42
CA ALA A 87 -1.21 10.79 -8.97
C ALA A 87 -0.85 9.31 -8.75
N LEU A 88 -1.26 8.73 -7.63
CA LEU A 88 -0.71 7.45 -7.15
C LEU A 88 -1.75 6.47 -6.61
N PHE A 89 -3.05 6.79 -6.71
CA PHE A 89 -4.16 5.91 -6.32
C PHE A 89 -4.17 5.49 -4.84
N TYR A 90 -3.56 6.28 -3.96
CA TYR A 90 -3.72 6.10 -2.52
C TYR A 90 -5.03 6.74 -2.05
N ALA A 91 -5.84 5.98 -1.32
CA ALA A 91 -7.07 6.50 -0.74
C ALA A 91 -6.76 7.60 0.30
N PRO A 92 -7.42 8.78 0.21
CA PRO A 92 -7.32 9.82 1.22
C PRO A 92 -7.81 9.33 2.59
N VAL A 93 -7.17 9.81 3.66
CA VAL A 93 -7.64 9.57 5.05
C VAL A 93 -8.49 10.70 5.61
N VAL A 94 -8.51 11.86 4.92
CA VAL A 94 -9.37 12.99 5.29
C VAL A 94 -10.80 12.75 4.81
N SER A 95 -11.78 13.16 5.62
CA SER A 95 -13.20 12.90 5.35
C SER A 95 -13.83 13.82 4.29
N ASP A 96 -13.14 14.90 3.91
CA ASP A 96 -13.66 15.96 3.04
C ASP A 96 -12.97 16.02 1.67
N ALA A 97 -12.15 15.01 1.32
CA ALA A 97 -11.57 14.87 -0.01
C ALA A 97 -12.62 14.57 -1.08
N GLU A 98 -12.46 15.21 -2.23
CA GLU A 98 -13.34 15.14 -3.39
C GLU A 98 -12.53 14.66 -4.59
N LEU A 99 -12.59 13.36 -4.85
CA LEU A 99 -11.88 12.76 -5.99
C LEU A 99 -12.74 12.72 -7.26
N PRO A 100 -12.13 12.84 -8.45
CA PRO A 100 -12.78 12.48 -9.71
C PRO A 100 -13.26 11.02 -9.69
N GLU A 101 -14.38 10.73 -10.36
CA GLU A 101 -14.96 9.37 -10.37
C GLU A 101 -13.96 8.32 -10.89
N SER A 102 -13.18 8.68 -11.93
CA SER A 102 -12.14 7.82 -12.50
C SER A 102 -11.04 7.42 -11.51
N VAL A 103 -10.86 8.20 -10.45
CA VAL A 103 -9.88 7.91 -9.37
C VAL A 103 -10.57 7.16 -8.24
N LYS A 104 -11.82 7.53 -7.88
CA LYS A 104 -12.62 6.83 -6.85
C LYS A 104 -12.76 5.34 -7.14
N ASP A 105 -13.02 4.98 -8.39
CA ASP A 105 -13.17 3.57 -8.82
C ASP A 105 -11.87 2.74 -8.70
N ARG A 106 -10.73 3.40 -8.45
CA ARG A 106 -9.40 2.79 -8.51
C ARG A 106 -8.65 2.86 -7.18
N VAL A 107 -9.01 3.76 -6.28
CA VAL A 107 -8.47 3.77 -4.91
C VAL A 107 -9.16 2.71 -4.05
N ALA A 108 -8.52 2.28 -2.97
CA ALA A 108 -9.12 1.32 -2.05
C ALA A 108 -10.28 1.96 -1.26
N ASP A 109 -11.39 1.23 -1.09
CA ASP A 109 -12.49 1.62 -0.21
C ASP A 109 -12.28 1.02 1.19
N SER A 110 -12.10 1.88 2.19
CA SER A 110 -11.98 1.45 3.59
C SER A 110 -13.25 0.80 4.17
N ALA A 111 -14.39 0.93 3.48
CA ALA A 111 -15.66 0.29 3.84
C ALA A 111 -15.90 -1.04 3.12
N ASP A 112 -14.94 -1.53 2.32
CA ASP A 112 -15.08 -2.80 1.61
C ASP A 112 -15.27 -3.97 2.61
N PRO A 113 -16.40 -4.71 2.54
CA PRO A 113 -16.66 -5.84 3.43
C PRO A 113 -15.70 -7.03 3.23
N ALA A 114 -14.92 -7.07 2.14
CA ALA A 114 -13.88 -8.08 1.91
C ALA A 114 -12.59 -7.76 2.68
N ILE A 115 -12.48 -6.60 3.34
CA ILE A 115 -11.32 -6.30 4.19
C ILE A 115 -11.26 -7.28 5.36
N VAL A 116 -10.15 -8.01 5.44
CA VAL A 116 -9.84 -8.86 6.57
C VAL A 116 -9.46 -8.00 7.76
N ASP A 117 -10.08 -8.27 8.91
CA ASP A 117 -9.72 -7.62 10.17
C ASP A 117 -8.36 -8.14 10.66
N ILE A 118 -7.31 -7.37 10.38
CA ILE A 118 -5.93 -7.70 10.74
C ILE A 118 -5.53 -6.87 11.96
N ASP A 119 -5.24 -7.54 13.06
CA ASP A 119 -4.54 -6.92 14.19
C ASP A 119 -3.06 -6.71 13.83
N TRP A 120 -2.77 -5.53 13.26
CA TRP A 120 -1.43 -5.15 12.84
C TRP A 120 -0.43 -5.06 13.99
N ILE A 121 -0.89 -4.78 15.22
CA ILE A 121 -0.01 -4.71 16.40
C ILE A 121 0.38 -6.11 16.83
N TRP A 122 -0.60 -7.01 16.96
CA TRP A 122 -0.32 -8.42 17.24
C TRP A 122 0.59 -9.03 16.16
N LEU A 123 0.33 -8.75 14.87
CA LEU A 123 1.15 -9.26 13.77
C LEU A 123 2.59 -8.73 13.87
N ALA A 124 2.77 -7.45 14.22
CA ALA A 124 4.10 -6.86 14.40
C ALA A 124 4.88 -7.56 15.52
N ASP A 125 4.22 -7.86 16.65
CA ASP A 125 4.83 -8.56 17.79
C ASP A 125 5.25 -10.01 17.47
N HIS A 126 4.56 -10.67 16.53
CA HIS A 126 4.81 -12.07 16.13
C HIS A 126 5.52 -12.22 14.79
N ARG A 127 5.96 -11.10 14.19
CA ARG A 127 6.49 -11.06 12.81
C ARG A 127 7.67 -12.01 12.62
N ASP A 128 8.57 -12.10 13.59
CA ASP A 128 9.77 -12.92 13.51
C ASP A 128 9.43 -14.42 13.53
N ASP A 129 8.52 -14.83 14.42
CA ASP A 129 8.04 -16.22 14.50
C ASP A 129 7.31 -16.64 13.22
N TRP A 130 6.47 -15.76 12.67
CA TRP A 130 5.80 -15.98 11.39
C TRP A 130 6.79 -16.10 10.24
N THR A 131 7.80 -15.22 10.19
CA THR A 131 8.85 -15.25 9.16
C THR A 131 9.65 -16.55 9.22
N GLU A 132 9.99 -17.02 10.42
CA GLU A 132 10.71 -18.28 10.60
C GLU A 132 9.86 -19.50 10.19
N GLN A 133 8.57 -19.51 10.52
CA GLN A 133 7.65 -20.54 10.05
C GLN A 133 7.57 -20.58 8.53
N TRP A 134 7.48 -19.43 7.87
CA TRP A 134 7.47 -19.35 6.40
C TRP A 134 8.76 -19.92 5.79
N ARG A 135 9.92 -19.56 6.35
CA ARG A 135 11.22 -20.09 5.89
C ARG A 135 11.28 -21.60 5.97
N ARG A 136 10.80 -22.19 7.07
CA ARG A 136 10.85 -23.65 7.28
C ARG A 136 9.85 -24.41 6.41
N SER A 137 8.64 -23.89 6.29
CA SER A 137 7.53 -24.66 5.71
C SER A 137 7.28 -24.39 4.23
N VAL A 138 7.77 -23.25 3.70
CA VAL A 138 7.51 -22.84 2.32
C VAL A 138 8.80 -22.72 1.50
N ILE A 139 9.84 -22.09 2.03
CA ILE A 139 11.10 -21.87 1.28
C ILE A 139 12.06 -23.07 1.42
N GLY A 140 12.22 -23.59 2.64
CA GLY A 140 13.20 -24.62 2.98
C GLY A 140 12.76 -26.06 2.73
N GLY A 141 11.68 -26.25 1.95
CA GLY A 141 11.22 -27.55 1.46
C GLY A 141 11.95 -28.02 0.22
#